data_AF-A0AAN5I7F8-F1
#
_entry.id   AF-A0AAN5I7F8-F1
#
_cell.length_a   1.000
_cell.length_b   1.000
_cell.length_c   1.000
_cell.angle_alpha   90.00
_cell.angle_beta   90.00
_cell.angle_gamma   90.00
#
_symmetry.space_group_name_H-M   'P 1'
#
loop_
_entity.id
_entity.type
_entity.pdbx_description
1 polymer ?
#
loop_
_entity_poly.entity_id
_entity_poly.type
_entity_poly.pdbx_seq_one_letter_code
_entity_poly.pdbx_strand_id
1 'polypeptide(L)'
;LNEVEKYLTQTKGIDVSKKLLYAEQYNLTSLKDYCLTVYPRISLFEKLKSSPDYDNFSEKIKADMEAVIEYKSPDTPIDLSKFCPNGMGNVTLIIGEKKLRVSKDYLEIHSPVFEALFFGDFAEKGKEEVEIKDVVYEEFLDVLQLIYLRSLKIRDLMVPHLLKLGDQFQMECVLNLSEKCLI
;
A
#
# COMPACT_ATOMS: atom_id res chain seq x y z
N LEU A 1 18.91 -10.13 9.77
CA LEU A 1 19.43 -8.79 10.10
C LEU A 1 20.72 -8.96 10.86
N ASN A 2 21.83 -8.48 10.31
CA ASN A 2 23.07 -8.35 11.08
C ASN A 2 22.90 -7.25 12.17
N GLU A 3 23.82 -7.16 13.14
CA GLU A 3 23.70 -6.20 14.25
C GLU A 3 23.60 -4.74 13.78
N VAL A 4 24.23 -4.40 12.64
CA VAL A 4 24.18 -3.07 12.03
C VAL A 4 22.79 -2.77 11.47
N GLU A 5 22.20 -3.69 10.71
CA GLU A 5 20.84 -3.54 10.16
C GLU A 5 19.80 -3.51 11.29
N LYS A 6 19.98 -4.31 12.34
CA LYS A 6 19.08 -4.31 13.51
C LYS A 6 19.13 -2.96 14.25
N TYR A 7 20.32 -2.38 14.39
CA TYR A 7 20.48 -1.05 14.98
C TYR A 7 19.85 0.05 14.10
N LEU A 8 20.09 0.00 12.78
CA LEU A 8 19.57 0.98 11.82
C LEU A 8 18.04 0.92 11.71
N THR A 9 17.43 -0.26 11.76
CA THR A 9 15.96 -0.39 11.75
C THR A 9 15.34 0.24 13.01
N GLN A 10 15.93 0.03 14.19
CA GLN A 10 15.39 0.52 15.47
C GLN A 10 15.68 1.99 15.78
N THR A 11 16.73 2.58 15.19
CA THR A 11 17.16 3.95 15.49
C THR A 11 16.17 4.98 14.95
N LYS A 12 15.65 5.86 15.83
CA LYS A 12 14.76 6.98 15.46
C LYS A 12 15.50 8.26 15.03
N GLY A 13 16.79 8.37 15.36
CA GLY A 13 17.61 9.56 15.05
C GLY A 13 18.11 9.63 13.60
N ILE A 14 17.91 8.58 12.82
CA ILE A 14 18.30 8.51 11.41
C ILE A 14 17.02 8.45 10.60
N ASP A 15 16.85 9.39 9.69
CA ASP A 15 15.72 9.42 8.78
C ASP A 15 15.77 8.25 7.78
N VAL A 16 14.59 7.85 7.28
CA VAL A 16 14.44 6.77 6.31
C VAL A 16 15.29 6.98 5.04
N SER A 17 15.49 8.23 4.60
CA SER A 17 16.34 8.55 3.46
C SER A 17 17.78 8.14 3.69
N LYS A 18 18.32 8.47 4.87
CA LYS A 18 19.68 8.09 5.25
C LYS A 18 19.81 6.58 5.46
N LYS A 19 18.78 5.93 6.02
CA LYS A 19 18.76 4.46 6.15
C LYS A 19 18.81 3.78 4.78
N LEU A 20 18.03 4.27 3.81
CA LEU A 20 18.05 3.78 2.43
C LEU A 20 19.40 4.04 1.75
N LEU A 21 19.99 5.21 1.97
CA LEU A 21 21.31 5.54 1.43
C LEU A 21 22.39 4.61 1.97
N TYR A 22 22.39 4.36 3.28
CA TYR A 22 23.30 3.37 3.88
C TYR A 22 23.01 1.96 3.39
N ALA A 23 21.74 1.60 3.22
CA ALA A 23 21.38 0.30 2.68
C ALA A 23 21.91 0.09 1.26
N GLU A 24 21.88 1.13 0.42
CA GLU A 24 22.49 1.08 -0.91
C GLU A 24 24.03 1.04 -0.83
N GLN A 25 24.65 1.99 -0.13
CA GLN A 25 26.10 2.15 -0.06
C GLN A 25 26.81 0.89 0.48
N TYR A 26 26.19 0.22 1.44
CA TYR A 26 26.76 -0.97 2.10
C TYR A 26 26.07 -2.27 1.66
N ASN A 27 25.21 -2.22 0.64
CA ASN A 27 24.47 -3.36 0.11
C ASN A 27 23.70 -4.17 1.18
N LEU A 28 23.03 -3.45 2.10
CA LEU A 28 22.24 -4.01 3.20
C LEU A 28 20.79 -4.29 2.72
N THR A 29 20.61 -5.41 2.04
CA THR A 29 19.33 -5.78 1.41
C THR A 29 18.18 -5.85 2.41
N SER A 30 18.39 -6.40 3.61
CA SER A 30 17.30 -6.50 4.59
C SER A 30 16.88 -5.13 5.15
N LEU A 31 17.83 -4.19 5.31
CA LEU A 31 17.50 -2.82 5.69
C LEU A 31 16.75 -2.09 4.57
N LYS A 32 17.14 -2.31 3.31
CA LYS A 32 16.44 -1.76 2.14
C LYS A 32 14.99 -2.25 2.10
N ASP A 33 14.79 -3.56 2.21
CA ASP A 33 13.47 -4.19 2.20
C ASP A 33 12.61 -3.70 3.38
N TYR A 34 13.20 -3.57 4.57
CA TYR A 34 12.53 -3.00 5.73
C TYR A 34 12.06 -1.56 5.51
N CYS A 35 12.91 -0.69 4.96
CA CYS A 35 12.53 0.69 4.70
C CYS A 35 11.39 0.78 3.67
N LEU A 36 11.38 -0.11 2.67
CA LEU A 36 10.35 -0.18 1.63
C LEU A 36 9.04 -0.83 2.11
N THR A 37 9.08 -1.69 3.13
CA THR A 37 7.89 -2.34 3.72
C THR A 37 7.20 -1.45 4.75
N VAL A 38 7.97 -0.71 5.56
CA VAL A 38 7.43 0.07 6.68
C VAL A 38 6.76 1.37 6.23
N TYR A 39 7.26 1.99 5.17
CA TYR A 39 6.77 3.28 4.71
C TYR A 39 5.91 3.14 3.45
N PRO A 40 4.66 3.65 3.45
CA PRO A 40 3.81 3.62 2.27
C PRO A 40 4.50 4.30 1.08
N ARG A 41 4.45 3.68 -0.10
CA ARG A 41 5.39 3.97 -1.19
C ARG A 41 5.37 5.44 -1.64
N ILE A 42 4.20 6.05 -1.72
CA ILE A 42 4.05 7.45 -2.13
C ILE A 42 4.60 8.41 -1.06
N SER A 43 4.27 8.16 0.20
CA SER A 43 4.77 8.98 1.31
C SER A 43 6.28 8.84 1.54
N LEU A 44 6.84 7.64 1.33
CA LEU A 44 8.29 7.42 1.34
C LEU A 44 8.97 8.21 0.23
N PHE A 45 8.36 8.22 -0.94
CA PHE A 45 8.88 8.86 -2.13
C PHE A 45 8.91 10.39 -2.01
N GLU A 46 7.80 11.03 -1.64
CA GLU A 46 7.75 12.48 -1.43
C GLU A 46 8.79 12.95 -0.40
N LYS A 47 8.98 12.14 0.64
CA LYS A 47 9.97 12.38 1.69
C LYS A 47 11.40 12.23 1.18
N LEU A 48 11.66 11.26 0.31
CA LEU A 48 12.97 11.05 -0.30
C LEU A 48 13.31 12.18 -1.29
N LYS A 49 12.36 12.60 -2.14
CA LYS A 49 12.56 13.71 -3.09
C LYS A 49 12.81 15.05 -2.41
N SER A 50 12.22 15.26 -1.23
CA SER A 50 12.42 16.47 -0.43
C SER A 50 13.65 16.41 0.48
N SER A 51 14.33 15.25 0.54
CA SER A 51 15.52 15.06 1.37
C SER A 51 16.76 15.66 0.69
N PRO A 52 17.67 16.33 1.43
CA PRO A 52 18.96 16.78 0.91
C PRO A 52 19.86 15.61 0.46
N ASP A 53 19.54 14.39 0.88
CA ASP A 53 20.29 13.19 0.52
C ASP A 53 19.87 12.61 -0.86
N TYR A 54 18.83 13.15 -1.51
CA TYR A 54 18.28 12.59 -2.76
C TYR A 54 19.31 12.49 -3.88
N ASP A 55 20.12 13.52 -4.05
CA ASP A 55 21.13 13.59 -5.12
C ASP A 55 22.20 12.51 -4.97
N ASN A 56 22.41 11.99 -3.75
CA ASN A 56 23.40 10.97 -3.43
C ASN A 56 22.95 9.54 -3.75
N PHE A 57 21.67 9.31 -4.05
CA PHE A 57 21.21 8.00 -4.51
C PHE A 57 21.75 7.68 -5.90
N SER A 58 21.98 6.39 -6.18
CA SER A 58 22.38 6.00 -7.53
C SER A 58 21.27 6.30 -8.56
N GLU A 59 21.68 6.53 -9.81
CA GLU A 59 20.74 6.64 -10.94
C GLU A 59 19.84 5.41 -11.05
N LYS A 60 20.29 4.24 -10.59
CA LYS A 60 19.46 3.03 -10.55
C LYS A 60 18.34 3.15 -9.52
N ILE A 61 18.62 3.64 -8.30
CA ILE A 61 17.57 3.85 -7.28
C ILE A 61 16.63 4.98 -7.72
N LYS A 62 17.17 6.08 -8.24
CA LYS A 62 16.34 7.16 -8.79
C LYS A 62 15.44 6.66 -9.91
N ALA A 63 15.95 5.85 -10.84
CA ALA A 63 15.18 5.25 -11.92
C ALA A 63 14.17 4.19 -11.41
N ASP A 64 14.54 3.33 -10.46
CA ASP A 64 13.61 2.36 -9.86
C ASP A 64 12.47 3.09 -9.11
N MET A 65 12.76 4.24 -8.49
CA MET A 65 11.79 5.10 -7.81
C MET A 65 10.96 5.94 -8.78
N GLU A 66 11.58 6.48 -9.82
CA GLU A 66 10.90 7.22 -10.89
C GLU A 66 10.01 6.28 -11.69
N ALA A 67 10.42 5.05 -11.97
CA ALA A 67 9.57 4.01 -12.55
C ALA A 67 8.39 3.64 -11.63
N VAL A 68 8.49 3.86 -10.31
CA VAL A 68 7.35 3.73 -9.38
C VAL A 68 6.34 4.90 -9.50
N ILE A 69 6.79 6.09 -9.89
CA ILE A 69 5.92 7.27 -10.17
C ILE A 69 5.39 7.25 -11.62
N GLU A 70 6.26 6.85 -12.54
CA GLU A 70 6.04 6.76 -13.98
C GLU A 70 5.27 5.48 -14.34
N TYR A 71 5.16 4.54 -13.39
CA TYR A 71 3.93 3.82 -13.15
C TYR A 71 2.84 4.81 -12.74
N LYS A 72 2.46 5.65 -13.70
CA LYS A 72 1.06 5.98 -13.91
C LYS A 72 0.29 4.68 -13.68
N SER A 73 -0.86 4.81 -13.04
CA SER A 73 -2.02 3.96 -13.36
C SER A 73 -1.84 3.42 -14.78
N PRO A 74 -2.00 2.11 -15.06
CA PRO A 74 -1.91 1.58 -16.43
C PRO A 74 -2.53 2.60 -17.39
N ASP A 75 -1.98 2.89 -18.58
CA ASP A 75 -2.35 4.07 -19.40
C ASP A 75 -3.88 4.33 -19.58
N THR A 76 -4.71 3.33 -19.30
CA THR A 76 -6.10 3.45 -18.85
C THR A 76 -6.28 3.79 -17.35
N PRO A 77 -6.81 4.97 -17.00
CA PRO A 77 -7.29 5.27 -15.64
C PRO A 77 -8.02 4.07 -15.04
N ILE A 78 -7.68 3.68 -13.80
CA ILE A 78 -8.44 2.65 -13.08
C ILE A 78 -9.90 3.10 -13.10
N ASP A 79 -10.71 2.35 -13.83
CA ASP A 79 -12.13 2.63 -13.95
C ASP A 79 -12.79 2.29 -12.62
N LEU A 80 -12.92 3.28 -11.74
CA LEU A 80 -13.49 3.15 -10.41
C LEU A 80 -14.94 2.65 -10.45
N SER A 81 -15.63 2.82 -11.59
CA SER A 81 -16.98 2.26 -11.77
C SER A 81 -16.98 0.74 -11.67
N LYS A 82 -15.85 0.07 -11.91
CA LYS A 82 -15.73 -1.39 -11.75
C LYS A 82 -15.80 -1.86 -10.30
N PHE A 83 -15.55 -0.99 -9.32
CA PHE A 83 -15.76 -1.31 -7.91
C PHE A 83 -17.23 -1.11 -7.47
N CYS A 84 -18.05 -0.54 -8.35
CA CYS A 84 -19.48 -0.32 -8.20
C CYS A 84 -20.21 -0.64 -9.52
N PRO A 85 -20.15 -1.88 -10.03
CA PRO A 85 -20.83 -2.20 -11.27
C PRO A 85 -22.33 -1.87 -11.12
N ASN A 86 -22.88 -1.18 -12.12
CA ASN A 86 -24.28 -0.73 -12.16
C ASN A 86 -24.68 0.30 -11.07
N GLY A 87 -23.72 0.99 -10.44
CA GLY A 87 -24.02 2.03 -9.46
C GLY A 87 -24.51 1.49 -8.10
N MET A 88 -24.32 0.19 -7.83
CA MET A 88 -24.71 -0.47 -6.57
C MET A 88 -23.85 -0.06 -5.36
N GLY A 89 -23.00 0.95 -5.50
CA GLY A 89 -22.20 1.47 -4.40
C GLY A 89 -23.09 2.08 -3.32
N ASN A 90 -23.02 1.52 -2.13
CA ASN A 90 -23.82 1.89 -0.95
C ASN A 90 -22.95 2.44 0.20
N VAL A 91 -21.66 2.67 -0.05
CA VAL A 91 -20.76 3.38 0.87
C VAL A 91 -19.68 4.14 0.11
N THR A 92 -19.28 5.27 0.67
CA THR A 92 -18.12 6.05 0.24
C THR A 92 -17.03 5.95 1.31
N LEU A 93 -15.89 5.36 0.94
CA LEU A 93 -14.70 5.34 1.77
C LEU A 93 -13.94 6.66 1.59
N ILE A 94 -13.55 7.27 2.71
CA ILE A 94 -12.68 8.45 2.76
C ILE A 94 -11.28 7.97 3.13
N ILE A 95 -10.31 8.13 2.22
CA ILE A 95 -8.92 7.73 2.42
C ILE A 95 -8.04 8.96 2.18
N GLY A 96 -7.59 9.58 3.27
CA GLY A 96 -7.00 10.93 3.20
C GLY A 96 -8.00 11.94 2.63
N GLU A 97 -7.62 12.67 1.59
CA GLU A 97 -8.49 13.63 0.91
C GLU A 97 -9.32 13.03 -0.22
N LYS A 98 -9.19 11.72 -0.47
CA LYS A 98 -9.81 11.04 -1.60
C LYS A 98 -11.06 10.29 -1.19
N LYS A 99 -12.08 10.34 -2.06
CA LYS A 99 -13.35 9.63 -1.89
C LYS A 99 -13.46 8.48 -2.88
N LEU A 100 -13.85 7.31 -2.39
CA LEU A 100 -14.00 6.10 -3.19
C LEU A 100 -15.35 5.43 -2.91
N ARG A 101 -16.23 5.40 -3.90
CA ARG A 101 -17.53 4.72 -3.77
C ARG A 101 -17.35 3.23 -4.07
N VAL A 102 -17.83 2.38 -3.16
CA VAL A 102 -17.72 0.91 -3.21
C VAL A 102 -19.00 0.24 -2.71
N SER A 103 -19.09 -1.08 -2.84
CA SER A 103 -20.16 -1.90 -2.28
C SER A 103 -19.72 -2.51 -0.95
N LYS A 104 -20.51 -2.29 0.12
CA LYS A 104 -20.32 -2.90 1.45
C LYS A 104 -20.26 -4.42 1.33
N ASP A 105 -21.22 -4.99 0.62
CA ASP A 105 -21.42 -6.43 0.43
C ASP A 105 -20.18 -7.11 -0.19
N TYR A 106 -19.53 -6.46 -1.15
CA TYR A 106 -18.31 -7.00 -1.75
C TYR A 106 -17.10 -6.94 -0.81
N LEU A 107 -16.98 -5.87 -0.02
CA LEU A 107 -15.86 -5.71 0.92
C LEU A 107 -15.99 -6.66 2.11
N GLU A 108 -17.19 -6.84 2.67
CA GLU A 108 -17.41 -7.74 3.81
C GLU A 108 -17.10 -9.19 3.47
N ILE A 109 -17.46 -9.66 2.26
CA ILE A 109 -17.19 -11.03 1.81
C ILE A 109 -15.69 -11.34 1.83
N HIS A 110 -14.86 -10.32 1.61
CA HIS A 110 -13.41 -10.46 1.55
C HIS A 110 -12.70 -10.05 2.84
N SER A 111 -13.40 -9.44 3.80
CA SER A 111 -12.80 -8.85 4.98
C SER A 111 -13.76 -8.87 6.17
N PRO A 112 -13.50 -9.72 7.17
CA PRO A 112 -14.21 -9.68 8.46
C PRO A 112 -14.12 -8.31 9.16
N VAL A 113 -13.03 -7.56 8.91
CA VAL A 113 -12.88 -6.20 9.43
C VAL A 113 -13.91 -5.26 8.81
N PHE A 114 -14.13 -5.32 7.49
CA PHE A 114 -15.17 -4.53 6.83
C PHE A 114 -16.59 -5.00 7.18
N GLU A 115 -16.82 -6.31 7.33
CA GLU A 115 -18.08 -6.85 7.85
C GLU A 115 -18.41 -6.22 9.21
N ALA A 116 -17.48 -6.31 10.16
CA ALA A 116 -17.62 -5.72 11.48
C ALA A 116 -17.82 -4.20 11.42
N LEU A 117 -17.04 -3.49 10.59
CA LEU A 117 -17.12 -2.04 10.45
C LEU A 117 -18.49 -1.56 9.93
N PHE A 118 -19.08 -2.28 8.97
CA PHE A 118 -20.32 -1.86 8.31
C PHE A 118 -21.59 -2.35 9.01
N PHE A 119 -21.55 -3.56 9.57
CA PHE A 119 -22.73 -4.26 10.09
C PHE A 119 -22.65 -4.58 11.59
N GLY A 120 -21.46 -4.51 12.18
CA GLY A 120 -21.27 -4.60 13.62
C GLY A 120 -21.76 -3.35 14.35
N ASP A 121 -21.74 -3.39 15.68
CA ASP A 121 -22.22 -2.30 16.53
C ASP A 121 -21.16 -1.22 16.77
N PHE A 122 -20.59 -0.71 15.67
CA PHE A 122 -19.63 0.39 15.65
C PHE A 122 -20.31 1.70 15.25
N ALA A 123 -19.61 2.82 15.47
CA ALA A 123 -20.13 4.14 15.12
C ALA A 123 -20.35 4.30 13.59
N GLU A 124 -19.70 3.47 12.79
CA GLU A 124 -19.75 3.46 11.33
C GLU A 124 -20.97 2.72 10.78
N LYS A 125 -21.68 1.97 11.64
CA LYS A 125 -22.89 1.25 11.27
C LYS A 125 -23.92 2.21 10.67
N GLY A 126 -24.36 1.89 9.46
CA GLY A 126 -25.36 2.69 8.74
C GLY A 126 -24.87 4.03 8.18
N LYS A 127 -23.58 4.39 8.34
CA LYS A 127 -23.04 5.58 7.65
C LYS A 127 -22.94 5.34 6.14
N GLU A 128 -23.14 6.42 5.41
CA GLU A 128 -22.90 6.50 3.95
C GLU A 128 -21.45 6.84 3.63
N GLU A 129 -20.76 7.54 4.54
CA GLU A 129 -19.33 7.84 4.45
C GLU A 129 -18.56 7.26 5.63
N VAL A 130 -17.46 6.54 5.35
CA VAL A 130 -16.62 5.88 6.35
C VAL A 130 -15.16 6.24 6.10
N GLU A 131 -14.49 6.77 7.13
CA GLU A 131 -13.07 7.10 7.05
C GLU A 131 -12.21 5.87 7.29
N ILE A 132 -11.24 5.63 6.39
CA ILE A 132 -10.25 4.56 6.52
C ILE A 132 -8.89 5.21 6.77
N LYS A 133 -8.38 5.03 7.99
CA LYS A 133 -7.13 5.63 8.46
C LYS A 133 -5.93 4.73 8.17
N ASP A 134 -4.75 5.34 8.17
CA ASP A 134 -3.45 4.65 8.03
C ASP A 134 -3.29 3.84 6.72
N VAL A 135 -4.02 4.24 5.68
CA VAL A 135 -4.00 3.62 4.35
C VAL A 135 -3.65 4.65 3.29
N VAL A 136 -2.79 4.27 2.34
CA VAL A 136 -2.55 5.03 1.12
C VAL A 136 -3.56 4.62 0.06
N TYR A 137 -4.22 5.62 -0.52
CA TYR A 137 -5.32 5.43 -1.48
C TYR A 137 -4.93 4.53 -2.65
N GLU A 138 -3.76 4.74 -3.24
CA GLU A 138 -3.26 3.99 -4.40
C GLU A 138 -2.97 2.54 -4.06
N GLU A 139 -2.41 2.28 -2.88
CA GLU A 139 -2.15 0.91 -2.40
C GLU A 139 -3.47 0.18 -2.10
N PHE A 140 -4.50 0.91 -1.64
CA PHE A 140 -5.84 0.34 -1.46
C PHE A 140 -6.52 0.04 -2.80
N LEU A 141 -6.30 0.84 -3.84
CA LEU A 141 -6.78 0.52 -5.19
C LEU A 141 -6.17 -0.77 -5.72
N ASP A 142 -4.91 -1.07 -5.41
CA ASP A 142 -4.29 -2.35 -5.77
C ASP A 142 -5.00 -3.53 -5.09
N VAL A 143 -5.37 -3.41 -3.81
CA VAL A 143 -6.18 -4.41 -3.10
C VAL A 143 -7.56 -4.60 -3.77
N LEU A 144 -8.25 -3.51 -4.08
CA LEU A 144 -9.57 -3.58 -4.73
C LEU A 144 -9.49 -4.20 -6.11
N GLN A 145 -8.50 -3.84 -6.92
CA GLN A 145 -8.29 -4.47 -8.23
C GLN A 145 -8.06 -5.98 -8.09
N LEU A 146 -7.33 -6.41 -7.05
CA LEU A 146 -7.07 -7.82 -6.81
C LEU A 146 -8.36 -8.59 -6.47
N ILE A 147 -9.19 -8.07 -5.57
CA ILE A 147 -10.40 -8.79 -5.09
C ILE A 147 -11.60 -8.65 -6.05
N TYR A 148 -11.79 -7.50 -6.71
CA TYR A 148 -12.91 -7.28 -7.64
C TYR A 148 -12.63 -7.83 -9.04
N LEU A 149 -11.44 -7.54 -9.59
CA LEU A 149 -11.17 -7.81 -11.01
C LEU A 149 -10.44 -9.13 -11.22
N ARG A 150 -9.70 -9.61 -10.20
CA ARG A 150 -8.82 -10.80 -10.27
C ARG A 150 -7.86 -10.80 -11.47
N SER A 151 -7.68 -9.65 -12.11
CA SER A 151 -6.88 -9.46 -13.32
C SER A 151 -5.57 -8.74 -13.04
N LEU A 152 -5.34 -8.34 -11.77
CA LEU A 152 -4.14 -7.63 -11.38
C LEU A 152 -2.94 -8.58 -11.41
N LYS A 153 -1.97 -8.29 -12.28
CA LYS A 153 -0.68 -8.96 -12.25
C LYS A 153 0.13 -8.39 -11.09
N ILE A 154 0.21 -9.15 -10.01
CA ILE A 154 1.04 -8.82 -8.84
C ILE A 154 2.51 -8.74 -9.29
N ARG A 155 3.20 -7.70 -8.80
CA ARG A 155 4.63 -7.47 -9.02
C ARG A 155 5.32 -7.37 -7.66
N ASP A 156 6.61 -7.66 -7.61
CA ASP A 156 7.40 -7.72 -6.36
C ASP A 156 7.22 -6.47 -5.49
N LEU A 157 7.19 -5.29 -6.10
CA LEU A 157 7.01 -4.02 -5.40
C LEU A 157 5.63 -3.87 -4.73
N MET A 158 4.61 -4.59 -5.21
CA MET A 158 3.23 -4.61 -4.68
C MET A 158 3.09 -5.48 -3.45
N VAL A 159 3.83 -6.59 -3.41
CA VAL A 159 3.74 -7.59 -2.35
C VAL A 159 3.82 -6.98 -0.94
N PRO A 160 4.75 -6.05 -0.62
CA PRO A 160 4.80 -5.39 0.68
C PRO A 160 3.49 -4.77 1.15
N HIS A 161 2.85 -3.93 0.34
CA HIS A 161 1.61 -3.27 0.76
C HIS A 161 0.42 -4.22 0.69
N LEU A 162 0.42 -5.19 -0.24
CA LEU A 162 -0.67 -6.17 -0.32
C LEU A 162 -0.69 -7.06 0.92
N LEU A 163 0.49 -7.48 1.39
CA LEU A 163 0.61 -8.21 2.65
C LEU A 163 0.18 -7.33 3.83
N LYS A 164 0.66 -6.08 3.91
CA LYS A 164 0.30 -5.15 4.98
C LYS A 164 -1.21 -4.90 5.05
N LEU A 165 -1.84 -4.55 3.93
CA LEU A 165 -3.28 -4.25 3.87
C LEU A 165 -4.12 -5.52 4.01
N GLY A 166 -3.64 -6.65 3.47
CA GLY A 166 -4.25 -7.96 3.65
C GLY A 166 -4.31 -8.36 5.13
N ASP A 167 -3.25 -8.14 5.89
CA ASP A 167 -3.23 -8.37 7.34
C ASP A 167 -4.12 -7.37 8.08
N GLN A 168 -3.97 -6.07 7.79
CA GLN A 168 -4.76 -4.99 8.41
C GLN A 168 -6.27 -5.20 8.29
N PHE A 169 -6.74 -5.66 7.13
CA PHE A 169 -8.15 -5.89 6.85
C PHE A 169 -8.55 -7.37 6.93
N GLN A 170 -7.65 -8.26 7.36
CA GLN A 170 -7.89 -9.71 7.45
C GLN A 170 -8.42 -10.31 6.14
N MET A 171 -7.84 -9.91 5.01
CA MET A 171 -8.20 -10.39 3.67
C MET A 171 -7.34 -11.57 3.26
N GLU A 172 -7.79 -12.78 3.62
CA GLU A 172 -7.04 -14.02 3.36
C GLU A 172 -6.72 -14.22 1.86
N CYS A 173 -7.63 -13.82 0.97
CA CYS A 173 -7.41 -13.92 -0.48
C CYS A 173 -6.25 -13.04 -0.96
N VAL A 174 -6.05 -11.87 -0.36
CA VAL A 174 -4.95 -10.95 -0.69
C VAL A 174 -3.62 -11.52 -0.20
N LEU A 175 -3.59 -12.04 1.03
CA LEU A 175 -2.41 -12.68 1.62
C LEU A 175 -1.96 -13.88 0.78
N ASN A 176 -2.86 -14.82 0.53
CA ASN A 176 -2.59 -16.05 -0.22
C ASN A 176 -2.09 -15.77 -1.65
N LEU A 177 -2.62 -14.74 -2.33
CA LEU A 177 -2.17 -14.37 -3.68
C LEU A 177 -0.80 -13.68 -3.65
N SER A 178 -0.53 -12.89 -2.62
CA SER A 178 0.74 -12.16 -2.48
C SER A 178 1.89 -13.09 -2.10
N GLU A 179 1.65 -14.06 -1.21
CA GLU A 179 2.66 -15.04 -0.79
C GLU A 179 3.09 -15.97 -1.93
N LYS A 180 2.17 -16.32 -2.84
CA LYS A 180 2.50 -17.12 -4.03
C LYS A 180 3.49 -16.42 -4.98
N CYS A 181 3.60 -15.10 -4.91
CA CYS A 181 4.58 -14.35 -5.71
C CYS A 181 5.98 -14.33 -5.09
N LEU A 182 6.16 -14.88 -3.87
CA LEU A 182 7.44 -14.95 -3.17
C LEU A 182 8.17 -16.30 -3.36
N ILE A 183 7.61 -17.23 -4.15
CA ILE A 183 8.08 -18.62 -4.31
C ILE A 183 8.75 -18.82 -5.67
#